data_AF-C5E2F4-F1
#
_entry.id   AF-C5E2F4-F1
#
_cell.length_a   1.000
_cell.length_b   1.000
_cell.length_c   1.000
_cell.angle_alpha   90.00
_cell.angle_beta   90.00
_cell.angle_gamma   90.00
#
_symmetry.space_group_name_H-M   'P 1'
#
loop_
_entity.id
_entity.type
_entity.pdbx_description
1 polymer ?
#
loop_
_entity_poly.entity_id
_entity_poly.type
_entity_poly.pdbx_seq_one_letter_code
_entity_poly.pdbx_strand_id
1 'polypeptide(L)'
;MFKGRLSSLRRSFTSPEADSSSNETKEESGRSSFFDEEPLPEVSFHGYAATTKHRLLTPEISDEVRNQMPTRIQLYPDWQLLYSLEQDGASLHSLYGKVAPDAKNPGRVGYVLLIEDRKGGIFGAYTNEPFRPTERKRYYGNGECFLWKIEKAATINIGNAKASCSRSSDHHWRFRSYPFTGLNEFVIYCTSEFLSMGAGNGHYGLWCDSSLINGVSDPSLTFGNDVLSREGNKFHIVNLEVWRVG
;
A
#
# COMPACT_ATOMS: atom_id res chain seq x y z
N MET A 1 -7.10 42.91 -31.53
CA MET A 1 -7.04 42.92 -33.01
C MET A 1 -5.67 43.45 -33.42
N PHE A 2 -4.66 42.59 -33.59
CA PHE A 2 -3.46 42.89 -34.38
C PHE A 2 -2.91 41.56 -34.89
N LYS A 3 -2.93 41.43 -36.22
CA LYS A 3 -2.45 40.29 -37.00
C LYS A 3 -0.99 40.51 -37.40
N GLY A 4 -0.23 39.45 -37.49
CA GLY A 4 0.98 39.36 -38.30
C GLY A 4 1.63 37.98 -38.10
N ARG A 5 2.17 37.29 -39.09
CA ARG A 5 2.14 37.39 -40.56
C ARG A 5 2.67 36.02 -41.03
N LEU A 6 2.00 35.42 -42.01
CA LEU A 6 2.36 34.16 -42.67
C LEU A 6 3.48 34.36 -43.69
N SER A 7 4.38 33.36 -43.82
CA SER A 7 4.96 32.82 -45.08
C SER A 7 6.03 31.78 -44.70
N SER A 8 5.88 30.46 -44.82
CA SER A 8 5.50 29.56 -45.92
C SER A 8 6.55 29.41 -47.03
N LEU A 9 6.80 28.11 -47.36
CA LEU A 9 7.40 27.49 -48.57
C LEU A 9 8.87 27.04 -48.42
N ARG A 10 9.12 25.72 -48.27
CA ARG A 10 9.31 24.64 -49.29
C ARG A 10 10.72 24.73 -49.92
N ARG A 11 11.46 23.66 -50.23
CA ARG A 11 11.42 22.19 -50.14
C ARG A 11 12.79 21.77 -50.73
N SER A 12 13.48 20.75 -50.22
CA SER A 12 14.18 19.76 -51.07
C SER A 12 14.87 18.68 -50.24
N PHE A 13 14.55 17.44 -50.57
CA PHE A 13 15.27 16.22 -50.20
C PHE A 13 16.53 16.10 -51.07
N THR A 14 17.65 15.69 -50.48
CA THR A 14 18.73 14.91 -51.12
C THR A 14 19.58 14.20 -50.05
N SER A 15 19.67 12.88 -50.12
CA SER A 15 20.83 12.06 -49.68
C SER A 15 21.45 11.46 -50.96
N PRO A 16 22.64 10.81 -51.00
CA PRO A 16 23.48 10.26 -49.92
C PRO A 16 25.02 10.41 -50.14
N GLU A 17 25.81 9.73 -49.28
CA GLU A 17 27.10 9.04 -49.51
C GLU A 17 28.34 9.43 -48.68
N ALA A 18 29.05 8.35 -48.31
CA ALA A 18 30.32 8.09 -47.60
C ALA A 18 31.46 9.12 -47.84
N ASP A 19 32.55 9.24 -47.06
CA ASP A 19 33.37 8.23 -46.39
C ASP A 19 34.43 8.93 -45.50
N SER A 20 34.92 8.21 -44.51
CA SER A 20 36.26 8.27 -43.88
C SER A 20 36.81 9.51 -43.13
N SER A 21 37.50 9.17 -42.03
CA SER A 21 38.64 9.83 -41.37
C SER A 21 38.40 10.89 -40.28
N SER A 22 38.51 10.39 -39.03
CA SER A 22 39.25 10.93 -37.87
C SER A 22 39.45 12.45 -37.76
N ASN A 23 38.84 13.04 -36.74
CA ASN A 23 39.51 14.06 -35.93
C ASN A 23 38.99 14.05 -34.49
N GLU A 24 39.95 14.00 -33.56
CA GLU A 24 39.76 14.15 -32.13
C GLU A 24 39.08 15.49 -31.82
N THR A 25 37.92 15.43 -31.17
CA THR A 25 37.40 16.57 -30.41
C THR A 25 37.01 16.05 -29.04
N LYS A 26 37.66 16.59 -28.01
CA LYS A 26 37.31 16.37 -26.61
C LYS A 26 35.88 16.86 -26.39
N GLU A 27 34.91 15.96 -26.43
CA GLU A 27 33.60 16.21 -25.86
C GLU A 27 33.68 15.88 -24.37
N GLU A 28 33.77 16.92 -23.55
CA GLU A 28 33.27 16.89 -22.18
C GLU A 28 31.77 16.56 -22.25
N SER A 29 31.46 15.27 -22.32
CA SER A 29 30.13 14.77 -22.03
C SER A 29 29.94 14.98 -20.53
N GLY A 30 29.39 16.15 -20.20
CA GLY A 30 28.73 16.40 -18.94
C GLY A 30 27.71 15.30 -18.74
N ARG A 31 28.14 14.25 -18.05
CA ARG A 31 27.29 13.16 -17.60
C ARG A 31 26.27 13.84 -16.72
N SER A 32 25.05 13.95 -17.22
CA SER A 32 23.91 14.40 -16.45
C SER A 32 23.69 13.35 -15.36
N SER A 33 24.43 13.46 -14.25
CA SER A 33 24.13 12.82 -12.98
C SER A 33 22.92 13.53 -12.37
N PHE A 34 21.83 13.56 -13.13
CA PHE A 34 20.56 14.07 -12.68
C PHE A 34 19.78 12.84 -12.26
N PHE A 35 19.82 12.56 -10.96
CA PHE A 35 19.09 11.50 -10.26
C PHE A 35 19.67 10.09 -10.42
N ASP A 36 20.82 9.83 -9.80
CA ASP A 36 20.94 8.56 -9.09
C ASP A 36 19.90 8.63 -7.96
N GLU A 37 18.74 8.02 -8.17
CA GLU A 37 17.71 7.88 -7.13
C GLU A 37 18.31 6.98 -6.05
N GLU A 38 18.87 7.61 -5.02
CA GLU A 38 19.44 6.91 -3.89
C GLU A 38 18.36 5.99 -3.31
N PRO A 39 18.62 4.67 -3.21
CA PRO A 39 17.59 3.73 -2.80
C PRO A 39 17.07 4.12 -1.41
N LEU A 40 15.74 4.07 -1.25
CA LEU A 40 15.11 4.39 0.03
C LEU A 40 15.73 3.54 1.15
N PRO A 41 15.98 4.12 2.34
CA PRO A 41 16.55 3.39 3.47
C PRO A 41 15.62 2.24 3.88
N GLU A 42 16.19 1.13 4.34
CA GLU A 42 15.43 -0.02 4.84
C GLU A 42 14.47 0.38 5.96
N VAL A 43 13.30 -0.29 6.01
CA VAL A 43 12.28 -0.03 7.02
C VAL A 43 12.73 -0.61 8.36
N SER A 44 12.67 0.22 9.41
CA SER A 44 12.93 -0.19 10.79
C SER A 44 11.59 -0.38 11.53
N PHE A 45 11.48 -1.47 12.30
CA PHE A 45 10.27 -1.79 13.05
C PHE A 45 10.48 -1.62 14.55
N HIS A 46 9.61 -0.84 15.19
CA HIS A 46 9.64 -0.58 16.62
C HIS A 46 8.32 -0.96 17.31
N GLY A 47 8.39 -1.29 18.60
CA GLY A 47 7.21 -1.47 19.45
C GLY A 47 6.79 -2.91 19.72
N TYR A 48 7.39 -3.91 19.07
CA TYR A 48 7.18 -5.31 19.46
C TYR A 48 7.74 -5.59 20.85
N ALA A 49 6.92 -6.13 21.74
CA ALA A 49 7.38 -6.69 23.02
C ALA A 49 8.27 -7.92 22.81
N ALA A 50 9.18 -8.18 23.75
CA ALA A 50 10.05 -9.35 23.72
C ALA A 50 9.27 -10.68 23.77
N THR A 51 8.03 -10.65 24.26
CA THR A 51 7.15 -11.81 24.37
C THR A 51 6.29 -12.06 23.13
N THR A 52 6.24 -11.11 22.19
CA THR A 52 5.39 -11.22 20.99
C THR A 52 5.91 -12.29 20.05
N LYS A 53 5.06 -13.28 19.77
CA LYS A 53 5.39 -14.42 18.92
C LYS A 53 4.99 -14.19 17.47
N HIS A 54 3.83 -13.58 17.25
CA HIS A 54 3.29 -13.35 15.93
C HIS A 54 3.64 -11.95 15.45
N ARG A 55 4.41 -11.88 14.35
CA ARG A 55 4.80 -10.63 13.70
C ARG A 55 4.26 -10.66 12.28
N LEU A 56 3.18 -9.92 12.03
CA LEU A 56 2.54 -9.91 10.71
C LEU A 56 3.31 -9.09 9.70
N LEU A 57 3.87 -7.96 10.14
CA LEU A 57 4.64 -7.09 9.27
C LEU A 57 6.06 -7.61 9.10
N THR A 58 6.34 -8.16 7.91
CA THR A 58 7.70 -8.52 7.48
C THR A 58 8.31 -7.40 6.63
N PRO A 59 9.65 -7.33 6.48
CA PRO A 59 10.31 -6.36 5.60
C PRO A 59 9.72 -6.36 4.19
N GLU A 60 9.47 -7.54 3.61
CA GLU A 60 8.93 -7.70 2.27
C GLU A 60 7.52 -7.10 2.15
N ILE A 61 6.66 -7.32 3.15
CA ILE A 61 5.32 -6.74 3.18
C ILE A 61 5.41 -5.22 3.34
N SER A 62 6.31 -4.75 4.20
CA SER A 62 6.47 -3.32 4.45
C SER A 62 6.92 -2.57 3.19
N ASP A 63 7.83 -3.15 2.39
CA ASP A 63 8.33 -2.54 1.16
C ASP A 63 7.22 -2.47 0.11
N GLU A 64 6.46 -3.56 -0.05
CA GLU A 64 5.32 -3.61 -0.98
C GLU A 64 4.24 -2.58 -0.61
N VAL A 65 3.87 -2.47 0.68
CA VAL A 65 2.91 -1.48 1.14
C VAL A 65 3.49 -0.06 1.01
N ARG A 66 4.76 0.15 1.36
CA ARG A 66 5.46 1.45 1.27
C ARG A 66 5.45 1.98 -0.15
N ASN A 67 5.70 1.13 -1.15
CA ASN A 67 5.67 1.52 -2.57
C ASN A 67 4.31 2.07 -3.04
N GLN A 68 3.22 1.74 -2.33
CA GLN A 68 1.89 2.27 -2.64
C GLN A 68 1.53 3.54 -1.85
N MET A 69 2.29 3.88 -0.80
CA MET A 69 2.04 5.08 0.00
C MET A 69 2.39 6.35 -0.78
N PRO A 70 1.89 7.53 -0.40
CA PRO A 70 2.34 8.80 -0.95
C PRO A 70 3.86 8.97 -0.79
N THR A 71 4.54 9.51 -1.81
CA THR A 71 6.02 9.67 -1.85
C THR A 71 6.59 10.32 -0.59
N ARG A 72 5.86 11.27 0.01
CA ARG A 72 6.30 11.92 1.25
C ARG A 72 6.36 10.95 2.43
N ILE A 73 5.38 10.06 2.54
CA ILE A 73 5.30 9.08 3.63
C ILE A 73 6.33 7.97 3.43
N GLN A 74 6.65 7.64 2.17
CA GLN A 74 7.72 6.69 1.82
C GLN A 74 9.09 7.12 2.37
N LEU A 75 9.32 8.40 2.67
CA LEU A 75 10.60 8.87 3.19
C LEU A 75 10.85 8.50 4.65
N TYR A 76 9.84 8.04 5.39
CA TYR A 76 9.97 7.66 6.79
C TYR A 76 10.30 6.15 6.92
N PRO A 77 11.54 5.78 7.26
CA PRO A 77 11.91 4.37 7.45
C PRO A 77 11.40 3.80 8.76
N ASP A 78 11.14 4.65 9.76
CA ASP A 78 10.80 4.19 11.10
C ASP A 78 9.30 3.96 11.25
N TRP A 79 8.93 2.69 11.42
CA TRP A 79 7.55 2.25 11.61
C TRP A 79 7.34 1.86 13.06
N GLN A 80 6.29 2.40 13.67
CA GLN A 80 5.97 2.18 15.08
C GLN A 80 4.70 1.37 15.23
N LEU A 81 4.79 0.23 15.91
CA LEU A 81 3.63 -0.56 16.27
C LEU A 81 2.83 0.19 17.34
N LEU A 82 1.60 0.56 17.00
CA LEU A 82 0.69 1.23 17.94
C LEU A 82 -0.18 0.22 18.69
N TYR A 83 -0.67 -0.79 17.96
CA TYR A 83 -1.60 -1.77 18.49
C TYR A 83 -1.31 -3.14 17.90
N SER A 84 -1.31 -4.17 18.75
CA SER A 84 -1.25 -5.57 18.33
C SER A 84 -2.25 -6.38 19.15
N LEU A 85 -3.05 -7.19 18.47
CA LEU A 85 -4.05 -8.06 19.11
C LEU A 85 -3.41 -8.96 20.18
N GLU A 86 -2.19 -9.46 19.93
CA GLU A 86 -1.44 -10.32 20.85
C GLU A 86 -0.97 -9.56 22.11
N GLN A 87 -0.62 -8.28 21.97
CA GLN A 87 -0.03 -7.47 23.06
C GLN A 87 -1.07 -6.69 23.87
N ASP A 88 -2.08 -6.16 23.20
CA ASP A 88 -3.04 -5.19 23.74
C ASP A 88 -4.44 -5.79 23.99
N GLY A 89 -4.68 -7.01 23.51
CA GLY A 89 -5.93 -7.75 23.69
C GLY A 89 -7.05 -7.32 22.74
N ALA A 90 -8.05 -8.20 22.61
CA ALA A 90 -9.12 -8.12 21.60
C ALA A 90 -10.23 -7.11 21.96
N SER A 91 -9.94 -5.82 21.77
CA SER A 91 -10.90 -4.73 22.00
C SER A 91 -10.67 -3.56 21.06
N LEU A 92 -11.71 -3.18 20.32
CA LEU A 92 -11.71 -2.01 19.45
C LEU A 92 -11.54 -0.69 20.24
N HIS A 93 -12.02 -0.65 21.48
CA HIS A 93 -11.80 0.49 22.36
C HIS A 93 -10.31 0.69 22.68
N SER A 94 -9.60 -0.40 23.01
CA SER A 94 -8.14 -0.37 23.21
C SER A 94 -7.41 0.06 21.95
N LEU A 95 -7.82 -0.44 20.78
CA LEU A 95 -7.26 -0.02 19.48
C LEU A 95 -7.41 1.49 19.28
N TYR A 96 -8.60 2.05 19.46
CA TYR A 96 -8.82 3.50 19.32
C TYR A 96 -8.01 4.32 20.31
N GLY A 97 -7.86 3.84 21.55
CA GLY A 97 -7.03 4.51 22.56
C GLY A 97 -5.55 4.54 22.18
N LYS A 98 -5.03 3.46 21.59
CA LYS A 98 -3.62 3.36 21.17
C LYS A 98 -3.30 4.06 19.86
N VAL A 99 -4.26 4.10 18.93
CA VAL A 99 -4.09 4.72 17.60
C VAL A 99 -4.34 6.24 17.63
N ALA A 100 -4.88 6.76 18.74
CA ALA A 100 -5.13 8.19 18.92
C ALA A 100 -3.87 9.03 18.63
N PRO A 101 -4.00 10.15 17.89
CA PRO A 101 -2.87 10.95 17.49
C PRO A 101 -2.21 11.61 18.72
N ASP A 102 -0.88 11.62 18.76
CA ASP A 102 -0.15 12.37 19.77
C ASP A 102 -0.30 13.87 19.51
N ALA A 103 -0.97 14.56 20.44
CA ALA A 103 -1.19 16.01 20.38
C ALA A 103 0.12 16.81 20.30
N LYS A 104 1.26 16.22 20.70
CA LYS A 104 2.57 16.88 20.71
C LYS A 104 3.26 16.89 19.35
N ASN A 105 2.92 15.97 18.46
CA ASN A 105 3.58 15.86 17.16
C ASN A 105 2.57 15.56 16.04
N PRO A 106 1.82 16.58 15.56
CA PRO A 106 0.80 16.43 14.52
C PRO A 106 1.41 16.28 13.12
N GLY A 107 2.58 15.65 13.02
CA GLY A 107 3.23 15.34 11.75
C GLY A 107 2.28 14.61 10.80
N ARG A 108 2.50 14.77 9.50
CA ARG A 108 1.77 13.99 8.50
C ARG A 108 2.23 12.54 8.61
N VAL A 109 1.39 11.71 9.19
CA VAL A 109 1.64 10.29 9.44
C VAL A 109 0.70 9.43 8.61
N GLY A 110 1.15 8.24 8.25
CA GLY A 110 0.33 7.17 7.72
C GLY A 110 0.05 6.11 8.78
N TYR A 111 -1.01 5.35 8.58
CA TYR A 111 -1.35 4.20 9.40
C TYR A 111 -1.53 2.97 8.51
N VAL A 112 -0.93 1.86 8.90
CA VAL A 112 -1.05 0.57 8.20
C VAL A 112 -1.75 -0.42 9.12
N LEU A 113 -2.90 -0.93 8.67
CA LEU A 113 -3.63 -2.02 9.31
C LEU A 113 -3.25 -3.33 8.63
N LEU A 114 -2.88 -4.34 9.42
CA LEU A 114 -2.66 -5.71 8.98
C LEU A 114 -3.61 -6.65 9.72
N ILE A 115 -4.19 -7.59 8.99
CA ILE A 115 -5.06 -8.64 9.51
C ILE A 115 -4.59 -9.97 8.94
N GLU A 116 -4.51 -10.98 9.81
CA GLU A 116 -4.34 -12.38 9.44
C GLU A 116 -5.64 -13.14 9.69
N ASP A 117 -6.12 -13.87 8.69
CA ASP A 117 -7.26 -14.78 8.81
C ASP A 117 -6.86 -16.23 9.21
N ARG A 118 -7.83 -17.10 9.51
CA ARG A 118 -7.54 -18.50 9.90
C ARG A 118 -6.96 -19.37 8.78
N LYS A 119 -7.01 -18.93 7.54
CA LYS A 119 -6.37 -19.61 6.40
C LYS A 119 -4.98 -19.03 6.10
N GLY A 120 -4.44 -18.19 6.99
CA GLY A 120 -3.15 -17.52 6.83
C GLY A 120 -3.16 -16.52 5.68
N GLY A 121 -4.31 -15.94 5.34
CA GLY A 121 -4.41 -14.81 4.43
C GLY A 121 -4.05 -13.53 5.17
N ILE A 122 -3.10 -12.76 4.61
CA ILE A 122 -2.69 -11.46 5.14
C ILE A 122 -3.22 -10.37 4.22
N PHE A 123 -3.95 -9.42 4.79
CA PHE A 123 -4.54 -8.30 4.09
C PHE A 123 -4.78 -7.14 5.03
N GLY A 124 -5.16 -5.99 4.49
CA GLY A 124 -5.44 -4.85 5.33
C GLY A 124 -5.60 -3.57 4.55
N ALA A 125 -5.16 -2.49 5.16
CA ALA A 125 -5.41 -1.14 4.67
C ALA A 125 -4.26 -0.19 5.00
N TYR A 126 -4.15 0.86 4.20
CA TYR A 126 -3.39 2.07 4.53
C TYR A 126 -4.35 3.24 4.67
N THR A 127 -4.18 4.04 5.73
CA THR A 127 -4.98 5.25 5.96
C THR A 127 -4.10 6.47 6.26
N ASN A 128 -4.56 7.64 5.81
CA ASN A 128 -3.91 8.93 6.08
C ASN A 128 -4.28 9.52 7.45
N GLU A 129 -5.25 8.92 8.14
CA GLU A 129 -5.80 9.35 9.42
C GLU A 129 -5.94 8.17 10.37
N PRO A 130 -5.84 8.41 11.70
CA PRO A 130 -6.03 7.37 12.69
C PRO A 130 -7.48 6.87 12.71
N PHE A 131 -7.64 5.57 12.96
CA PHE A 131 -8.94 4.99 13.22
C PHE A 131 -9.51 5.55 14.53
N ARG A 132 -10.63 6.26 14.42
CA ARG A 132 -11.33 6.88 15.55
C ARG A 132 -12.84 6.72 15.39
N PRO A 133 -13.58 6.48 16.49
CA PRO A 133 -15.02 6.43 16.44
C PRO A 133 -15.58 7.83 16.13
N THR A 134 -16.53 7.90 15.22
CA THR A 134 -17.24 9.14 14.90
C THR A 134 -18.66 9.06 15.44
N GLU A 135 -19.03 10.00 16.32
CA GLU A 135 -20.39 10.06 16.90
C GLU A 135 -21.46 10.36 15.84
N ARG A 136 -21.08 11.08 14.78
CA ARG A 136 -21.93 11.34 13.63
C ARG A 136 -21.63 10.30 12.55
N LYS A 137 -22.65 9.85 11.82
CA LYS A 137 -22.53 8.95 10.65
C LYS A 137 -21.79 9.65 9.49
N ARG A 138 -20.49 9.88 9.66
CA ARG A 138 -19.65 10.64 8.73
C ARG A 138 -18.40 9.84 8.42
N TYR A 139 -18.19 9.63 7.12
CA TYR A 139 -16.97 9.08 6.59
C TYR A 139 -15.84 10.13 6.64
N TYR A 140 -14.62 9.65 6.81
CA TYR A 140 -13.39 10.46 6.81
C TYR A 140 -12.25 9.73 6.10
N GLY A 141 -11.09 10.37 6.01
CA GLY A 141 -9.98 9.95 5.16
C GLY A 141 -10.03 10.60 3.78
N ASN A 142 -8.95 10.45 3.02
CA ASN A 142 -8.79 11.04 1.70
C ASN A 142 -8.53 9.97 0.62
N GLY A 143 -8.29 10.42 -0.61
CA GLY A 143 -7.99 9.53 -1.74
C GLY A 143 -6.60 8.89 -1.74
N GLU A 144 -5.78 9.11 -0.71
CA GLU A 144 -4.48 8.43 -0.54
C GLU A 144 -4.63 7.08 0.16
N CYS A 145 -5.78 6.84 0.80
CA CYS A 145 -6.09 5.56 1.42
C CYS A 145 -6.24 4.45 0.36
N PHE A 146 -5.90 3.22 0.74
CA PHE A 146 -6.08 2.05 -0.11
C PHE A 146 -6.26 0.78 0.71
N LEU A 147 -6.91 -0.22 0.11
CA LEU A 147 -6.93 -1.58 0.64
C LEU A 147 -5.85 -2.40 -0.06
N TRP A 148 -5.38 -3.47 0.57
CA TRP A 148 -4.40 -4.36 -0.03
C TRP A 148 -4.54 -5.79 0.51
N LYS A 149 -4.00 -6.75 -0.24
CA LYS A 149 -3.91 -8.15 0.20
C LYS A 149 -2.72 -8.86 -0.42
N ILE A 150 -2.32 -9.96 0.22
CA ILE A 150 -1.29 -10.86 -0.27
C ILE A 150 -1.96 -12.13 -0.81
N GLU A 151 -1.74 -12.39 -2.09
CA GLU A 151 -2.21 -13.60 -2.78
C GLU A 151 -1.05 -14.58 -2.96
N LYS A 152 -1.36 -15.88 -2.94
CA LYS A 152 -0.37 -16.88 -3.36
C LYS A 152 -0.29 -16.86 -4.88
N ALA A 153 0.87 -16.53 -5.45
CA ALA A 153 1.05 -16.63 -6.89
C ALA A 153 0.95 -18.10 -7.32
N ALA A 154 0.18 -18.36 -8.36
CA ALA A 154 0.17 -19.67 -8.99
C ALA A 154 1.54 -19.89 -9.65
N THR A 155 2.24 -20.97 -9.29
CA THR A 155 3.44 -21.40 -10.02
C THR A 155 3.02 -21.76 -11.44
N ILE A 156 3.20 -20.84 -12.39
CA ILE A 156 2.95 -21.13 -13.80
C ILE A 156 4.14 -21.97 -14.27
N ASN A 157 3.93 -23.28 -14.41
CA ASN A 157 4.86 -24.15 -15.13
C ASN A 157 4.77 -23.80 -16.62
N ILE A 158 5.47 -22.75 -17.06
CA ILE A 158 5.66 -22.48 -18.48
C ILE A 158 6.56 -23.59 -19.01
N GLY A 159 5.94 -24.61 -19.59
CA GLY A 159 6.65 -25.76 -20.14
C GLY A 159 7.51 -25.38 -21.34
N ASN A 160 8.80 -25.12 -21.13
CA ASN A 160 9.87 -25.57 -22.01
C ASN A 160 11.27 -25.35 -21.42
N ALA A 161 12.13 -26.33 -21.66
CA ALA A 161 13.60 -26.36 -21.49
C ALA A 161 14.18 -26.76 -20.11
N LYS A 162 14.71 -28.00 -20.09
CA LYS A 162 15.79 -28.56 -19.26
C LYS A 162 16.41 -27.63 -18.19
N ALA A 163 16.10 -27.88 -16.91
CA ALA A 163 17.00 -27.67 -15.77
C ALA A 163 16.39 -28.42 -14.57
N SER A 164 17.08 -29.46 -14.08
CA SER A 164 17.85 -29.41 -12.83
C SER A 164 16.98 -29.36 -11.59
N CYS A 165 17.27 -30.29 -10.68
CA CYS A 165 16.65 -30.49 -9.39
C CYS A 165 16.62 -29.20 -8.54
N SER A 166 15.44 -28.58 -8.44
CA SER A 166 15.04 -27.82 -7.24
C SER A 166 13.64 -28.25 -6.84
N ARG A 167 13.55 -28.95 -5.70
CA ARG A 167 12.29 -29.23 -4.99
C ARG A 167 12.04 -28.14 -3.93
N SER A 168 12.21 -26.86 -4.27
CA SER A 168 11.54 -25.79 -3.53
C SER A 168 10.20 -25.53 -4.22
N SER A 169 9.11 -25.77 -3.50
CA SER A 169 7.85 -25.14 -3.88
C SER A 169 8.05 -23.63 -3.70
N ASP A 170 8.52 -22.93 -4.73
CA ASP A 170 8.65 -21.47 -4.72
C ASP A 170 7.24 -20.88 -4.66
N HIS A 171 6.78 -20.67 -3.43
CA HIS A 171 5.59 -19.92 -3.14
C HIS A 171 5.94 -18.45 -3.33
N HIS A 172 5.87 -17.96 -4.57
CA HIS A 172 5.94 -16.53 -4.80
C HIS A 172 4.64 -15.92 -4.25
N TRP A 173 4.74 -14.98 -3.33
CA TRP A 173 3.59 -14.21 -2.89
C TRP A 173 3.38 -13.05 -3.86
N ARG A 174 2.14 -12.63 -4.09
CA ARG A 174 1.78 -11.50 -4.94
C ARG A 174 1.08 -10.46 -4.09
N PHE A 175 1.65 -9.28 -4.02
CA PHE A 175 0.98 -8.13 -3.44
C PHE A 175 -0.05 -7.55 -4.43
N ARG A 176 -1.22 -7.20 -3.93
CA ARG A 176 -2.28 -6.54 -4.71
C ARG A 176 -2.84 -5.36 -3.92
N SER A 177 -2.72 -4.17 -4.49
CA SER A 177 -3.31 -2.94 -3.97
C SER A 177 -4.62 -2.59 -4.66
N TYR A 178 -5.49 -1.90 -3.93
CA TYR A 178 -6.78 -1.39 -4.35
C TYR A 178 -6.85 0.10 -4.01
N PRO A 179 -6.32 0.96 -4.90
CA PRO A 179 -6.31 2.39 -4.68
C PRO A 179 -7.73 2.98 -4.72
N PHE A 180 -7.88 4.17 -4.16
CA PHE A 180 -9.13 4.91 -4.19
C PHE A 180 -9.63 5.14 -5.63
N THR A 181 -10.89 4.82 -5.90
CA THR A 181 -11.47 4.90 -7.26
C THR A 181 -12.00 6.28 -7.61
N GLY A 182 -12.29 7.12 -6.61
CA GLY A 182 -12.98 8.40 -6.80
C GLY A 182 -14.48 8.30 -7.06
N LEU A 183 -15.09 7.10 -7.00
CA LEU A 183 -16.53 6.94 -7.26
C LEU A 183 -17.41 7.44 -6.10
N ASN A 184 -16.91 7.41 -4.88
CA ASN A 184 -17.53 7.99 -3.69
C ASN A 184 -16.47 8.22 -2.60
N GLU A 185 -16.80 8.96 -1.55
CA GLU A 185 -15.88 9.33 -0.46
C GLU A 185 -16.12 8.53 0.82
N PHE A 186 -16.68 7.32 0.73
CA PHE A 186 -16.98 6.47 1.88
C PHE A 186 -15.75 5.68 2.34
N VAL A 187 -14.65 6.40 2.61
CA VAL A 187 -13.31 5.88 2.84
C VAL A 187 -13.21 5.17 4.19
N ILE A 188 -13.25 5.88 5.32
CA ILE A 188 -13.20 5.26 6.65
C ILE A 188 -14.46 5.63 7.42
N TYR A 189 -15.06 4.65 8.10
CA TYR A 189 -16.13 4.90 9.06
C TYR A 189 -15.99 3.96 10.25
N CYS A 190 -16.06 4.55 11.44
CA CYS A 190 -15.76 3.86 12.68
C CYS A 190 -16.78 4.27 13.74
N THR A 191 -17.21 3.31 14.54
CA THR A 191 -18.13 3.49 15.67
C THR A 191 -17.57 2.76 16.88
N SER A 192 -18.24 2.83 18.04
CA SER A 192 -17.85 1.97 19.18
C SER A 192 -17.98 0.48 18.87
N GLU A 193 -18.85 0.11 17.91
CA GLU A 193 -19.22 -1.28 17.64
C GLU A 193 -18.45 -1.90 16.46
N PHE A 194 -17.86 -1.08 15.59
CA PHE A 194 -17.13 -1.58 14.44
C PHE A 194 -16.18 -0.55 13.83
N LEU A 195 -15.17 -1.07 13.14
CA LEU A 195 -14.30 -0.34 12.23
C LEU A 195 -14.64 -0.78 10.80
N SER A 196 -14.74 0.17 9.87
CA SER A 196 -14.90 -0.15 8.47
C SER A 196 -14.12 0.78 7.54
N MET A 197 -13.78 0.24 6.39
CA MET A 197 -13.09 0.94 5.33
C MET A 197 -13.62 0.51 3.96
N GLY A 198 -13.92 1.52 3.13
CA GLY A 198 -14.38 1.39 1.77
C GLY A 198 -15.81 0.92 1.69
N ALA A 199 -16.78 1.81 1.89
CA ALA A 199 -18.18 1.43 1.71
C ALA A 199 -18.64 1.57 0.25
N GLY A 200 -19.77 0.96 -0.08
CA GLY A 200 -20.44 1.15 -1.35
C GLY A 200 -21.53 0.10 -1.53
N ASN A 201 -22.71 0.51 -2.00
CA ASN A 201 -23.84 -0.39 -2.26
C ASN A 201 -24.25 -1.26 -1.04
N GLY A 202 -24.08 -0.76 0.19
CA GLY A 202 -24.42 -1.49 1.41
C GLY A 202 -23.36 -2.49 1.90
N HIS A 203 -22.22 -2.59 1.21
CA HIS A 203 -21.10 -3.45 1.54
C HIS A 203 -19.88 -2.65 1.98
N TYR A 204 -18.93 -3.33 2.63
CA TYR A 204 -17.65 -2.77 3.08
C TYR A 204 -16.48 -3.56 2.48
N GLY A 205 -15.46 -2.86 1.99
CA GLY A 205 -14.21 -3.44 1.54
C GLY A 205 -13.51 -4.18 2.67
N LEU A 206 -13.52 -3.57 3.85
CA LEU A 206 -13.08 -4.17 5.10
C LEU A 206 -14.00 -3.71 6.23
N TRP A 207 -14.43 -4.64 7.08
CA TRP A 207 -15.20 -4.39 8.28
C TRP A 207 -14.74 -5.33 9.39
N CYS A 208 -14.62 -4.83 10.61
CA CYS A 208 -14.25 -5.59 11.79
C CYS A 208 -15.19 -5.26 12.96
N ASP A 209 -15.56 -6.27 13.74
CA ASP A 209 -16.40 -6.10 14.93
C ASP A 209 -15.64 -5.48 16.12
N SER A 210 -16.38 -5.05 17.15
CA SER A 210 -15.82 -4.43 18.37
C SER A 210 -14.91 -5.35 19.19
N SER A 211 -15.09 -6.67 19.06
CA SER A 211 -14.23 -7.67 19.69
C SER A 211 -12.96 -7.96 18.90
N LEU A 212 -12.83 -7.46 17.66
CA LEU A 212 -11.74 -7.79 16.75
C LEU A 212 -11.58 -9.32 16.55
N ILE A 213 -12.71 -10.04 16.50
CA ILE A 213 -12.75 -11.49 16.30
C ILE A 213 -13.30 -11.81 14.91
N ASN A 214 -14.34 -11.10 14.47
CA ASN A 214 -14.99 -11.35 13.19
C ASN A 214 -14.84 -10.14 12.28
N GLY A 215 -14.70 -10.43 10.99
CA GLY A 215 -14.68 -9.42 9.96
C GLY A 215 -15.47 -9.82 8.72
N VAL A 216 -15.74 -8.80 7.91
CA VAL A 216 -16.41 -8.93 6.61
C VAL A 216 -15.59 -8.18 5.57
N SER A 217 -15.46 -8.76 4.38
CA SER A 217 -14.85 -8.12 3.22
C SER A 217 -15.67 -8.44 1.98
N ASP A 218 -16.15 -7.40 1.32
CA ASP A 218 -16.92 -7.47 0.09
C ASP A 218 -16.33 -6.51 -0.95
N PRO A 219 -16.66 -6.66 -2.23
CA PRO A 219 -16.32 -5.64 -3.22
C PRO A 219 -16.93 -4.28 -2.86
N SER A 220 -16.12 -3.24 -2.88
CA SER A 220 -16.57 -1.87 -2.60
C SER A 220 -16.40 -0.95 -3.81
N LEU A 221 -17.31 0.01 -3.96
CA LEU A 221 -17.17 1.07 -4.98
C LEU A 221 -15.99 1.99 -4.67
N THR A 222 -15.67 2.20 -3.38
CA THR A 222 -14.62 3.13 -2.95
C THR A 222 -13.23 2.72 -3.41
N PHE A 223 -12.91 1.43 -3.37
CA PHE A 223 -11.58 0.91 -3.72
C PHE A 223 -11.57 -0.06 -4.90
N GLY A 224 -12.75 -0.47 -5.39
CA GLY A 224 -12.82 -1.46 -6.47
C GLY A 224 -12.18 -2.79 -6.09
N ASN A 225 -12.11 -3.09 -4.79
CA ASN A 225 -11.51 -4.31 -4.28
C ASN A 225 -12.38 -5.53 -4.57
N ASP A 226 -11.76 -6.70 -4.58
CA ASP A 226 -12.47 -7.96 -4.40
C ASP A 226 -12.44 -8.36 -2.92
N VAL A 227 -12.94 -9.56 -2.61
CA VAL A 227 -12.86 -10.11 -1.25
C VAL A 227 -11.39 -10.27 -0.84
N LEU A 228 -11.03 -9.64 0.28
CA LEU A 228 -9.64 -9.60 0.77
C LEU A 228 -9.22 -10.91 1.44
N SER A 229 -10.10 -11.51 2.24
CA SER A 229 -9.80 -12.72 3.00
C SER A 229 -9.84 -13.98 2.14
N ARG A 230 -9.00 -14.96 2.49
CA ARG A 230 -9.00 -16.31 1.92
C ARG A 230 -10.13 -17.18 2.49
N GLU A 231 -10.72 -16.80 3.62
CA GLU A 231 -11.91 -17.46 4.19
C GLU A 231 -13.18 -17.18 3.37
N GLY A 232 -13.20 -16.07 2.62
CA GLY A 232 -14.34 -15.60 1.85
C GLY A 232 -14.85 -14.27 2.41
N ASN A 233 -16.12 -13.96 2.17
CA ASN A 233 -16.69 -12.66 2.54
C ASN A 233 -16.74 -12.45 4.06
N LYS A 234 -16.84 -13.54 4.83
CA LYS A 234 -16.75 -13.52 6.29
C LYS A 234 -15.48 -14.23 6.70
N PHE A 235 -14.76 -13.65 7.65
CA PHE A 235 -13.49 -14.18 8.12
C PHE A 235 -13.34 -13.97 9.62
N HIS A 236 -12.40 -14.71 10.20
CA HIS A 236 -12.04 -14.56 11.60
C HIS A 236 -10.64 -14.00 11.71
N ILE A 237 -10.50 -13.01 12.57
CA ILE A 237 -9.24 -12.33 12.83
C ILE A 237 -8.45 -13.20 13.80
N VAL A 238 -7.31 -13.71 13.36
CA VAL A 238 -6.36 -14.46 14.20
C VAL A 238 -5.37 -13.51 14.83
N ASN A 239 -4.82 -12.60 14.02
CA ASN A 239 -3.91 -11.56 14.43
C ASN A 239 -4.30 -10.25 13.75
N LEU A 240 -4.05 -9.13 14.42
CA LEU A 240 -4.26 -7.79 13.89
C LEU A 240 -3.19 -6.85 14.43
N GLU A 241 -2.59 -6.05 13.55
CA GLU A 241 -1.61 -5.03 13.90
C GLU A 241 -1.99 -3.68 13.28
N VAL A 242 -1.70 -2.59 14.00
CA VAL A 242 -1.77 -1.22 13.47
C VAL A 242 -0.42 -0.55 13.68
N TRP A 243 0.16 -0.08 12.57
CA TRP A 243 1.45 0.59 12.51
C TRP A 243 1.27 2.06 12.15
N ARG A 244 2.14 2.91 12.71
CA ARG A 244 2.31 4.32 12.36
C ARG A 244 3.56 4.47 11.50
N VAL A 245 3.45 5.25 10.43
CA VAL A 245 4.55 5.59 9.50
C VAL A 245 4.75 7.10 9.49
N GLY A 246 5.96 7.57 9.81
CA GLY A 246 6.28 8.98 10.04
C GLY A 246 6.06 9.44 11.47
#